data_AF-A0A1H6QJU9-F1
#
_entry.id   AF-A0A1H6QJU9-F1
#
_cell.length_a   1.000
_cell.length_b   1.000
_cell.length_c   1.000
_cell.angle_alpha   90.00
_cell.angle_beta   90.00
_cell.angle_gamma   90.00
#
_symmetry.space_group_name_H-M   'P 1'
#
loop_
_entity.id
_entity.type
_entity.pdbx_description
1 polymer ?
#
loop_
_entity_poly.entity_id
_entity_poly.type
_entity_poly.pdbx_seq_one_letter_code
_entity_poly.pdbx_strand_id
1 'polypeptide(L)'
;MTQFRQIAAAPIFAVLMMALAIGLPLAPRAQAAERERIEAFLATTGFDVALDSIAFASSSAPEMLGIDPGAFGQSWTRTVDDVFDTEVMRGIALDILEQTLSDEALNHAVEFYASDLGQRLVEAENASHMIEDDAAKQEEGKAIVAELVRDGSDRVETLKRMNAAIDASGTSLRALQEIQLRFLMAASAAGVIELKVGPEEMRAMMQANEGAMRSALQMSALAGAAYTYQDFTDAEVAAYTEALEQPPMQEVYELLNAVQYEIMANRFEVLAARMADLHPAQEL
;
A
#
# COMPACT_ATOMS: atom_id res chain seq x y z
N MET A 1 -41.87 -45.28 76.47
CA MET A 1 -42.68 -44.09 76.82
C MET A 1 -41.94 -42.86 76.29
N THR A 2 -42.65 -41.88 75.71
CA THR A 2 -42.24 -40.45 75.50
C THR A 2 -40.89 -40.15 74.81
N GLN A 3 -40.73 -39.30 73.77
CA GLN A 3 -41.62 -38.46 72.94
C GLN A 3 -40.99 -38.37 71.50
N PHE A 4 -41.51 -37.71 70.44
CA PHE A 4 -42.75 -36.93 70.21
C PHE A 4 -43.24 -37.07 68.74
N ARG A 5 -43.71 -35.98 68.11
CA ARG A 5 -44.08 -35.81 66.68
C ARG A 5 -43.22 -34.71 66.03
N GLN A 6 -43.05 -34.77 64.70
CA GLN A 6 -43.55 -33.69 63.82
C GLN A 6 -43.71 -34.16 62.36
N ILE A 7 -44.56 -33.44 61.62
CA ILE A 7 -44.94 -33.69 60.22
C ILE A 7 -44.28 -32.62 59.36
N ALA A 8 -43.83 -32.96 58.15
CA ALA A 8 -43.45 -31.98 57.12
C ALA A 8 -44.00 -32.41 55.74
N ALA A 9 -44.32 -31.43 54.91
CA ALA A 9 -45.16 -31.58 53.71
C ALA A 9 -44.41 -32.09 52.45
N ALA A 10 -45.19 -32.54 51.48
CA ALA A 10 -44.83 -32.60 50.04
C ALA A 10 -45.47 -31.39 49.32
N PRO A 11 -45.36 -31.18 47.98
CA PRO A 11 -44.49 -31.77 46.94
C PRO A 11 -43.83 -30.68 46.02
N ILE A 12 -43.41 -31.05 44.80
CA ILE A 12 -43.18 -30.20 43.59
C ILE A 12 -41.84 -29.42 43.48
N PHE A 13 -40.93 -29.96 42.65
CA PHE A 13 -40.06 -29.21 41.72
C PHE A 13 -39.57 -30.22 40.65
N ALA A 14 -40.24 -30.40 39.50
CA ALA A 14 -40.34 -29.49 38.35
C ALA A 14 -39.00 -29.27 37.63
N VAL A 15 -38.77 -30.12 36.62
CA VAL A 15 -38.08 -29.86 35.33
C VAL A 15 -37.27 -28.55 35.23
N LEU A 16 -35.95 -28.61 35.37
CA LEU A 16 -35.02 -27.67 34.71
C LEU A 16 -33.55 -28.18 34.72
N MET A 17 -33.20 -29.08 33.79
CA MET A 17 -31.82 -29.59 33.60
C MET A 17 -31.55 -29.93 32.13
N MET A 18 -31.97 -29.04 31.22
CA MET A 18 -31.81 -29.18 29.77
C MET A 18 -31.79 -27.80 29.08
N ALA A 19 -30.75 -26.98 29.34
CA ALA A 19 -30.42 -25.77 28.58
C ALA A 19 -29.10 -25.11 29.04
N LEU A 20 -27.93 -25.76 28.86
CA LEU A 20 -26.64 -25.04 28.99
C LEU A 20 -25.48 -25.70 28.22
N ALA A 21 -25.57 -25.72 26.88
CA ALA A 21 -24.49 -26.19 26.01
C ALA A 21 -24.50 -25.58 24.59
N ILE A 22 -25.06 -24.38 24.41
CA ILE A 22 -25.02 -23.66 23.11
C ILE A 22 -24.60 -22.22 23.39
N GLY A 23 -23.38 -21.89 22.97
CA GLY A 23 -22.74 -20.60 23.28
C GLY A 23 -21.25 -20.55 22.95
N LEU A 24 -20.78 -21.27 21.93
CA LEU A 24 -19.48 -20.95 21.33
C LEU A 24 -19.67 -19.71 20.43
N PRO A 25 -18.78 -18.71 20.50
CA PRO A 25 -18.80 -17.61 19.53
C PRO A 25 -18.40 -18.15 18.15
N LEU A 26 -19.27 -17.99 17.14
CA LEU A 26 -18.93 -18.33 15.75
C LEU A 26 -18.07 -17.25 15.06
N ALA A 27 -17.95 -16.06 15.66
CA ALA A 27 -17.27 -14.90 15.09
C ALA A 27 -15.83 -15.13 14.57
N PRO A 28 -14.90 -15.79 15.29
CA PRO A 28 -13.48 -15.78 14.89
C PRO A 28 -13.17 -16.61 13.63
N ARG A 29 -14.12 -17.40 13.10
CA ARG A 29 -13.91 -18.15 11.85
C ARG A 29 -14.26 -17.36 10.59
N ALA A 30 -15.22 -16.45 10.66
CA ALA A 30 -15.58 -15.61 9.51
C ALA A 30 -14.45 -14.62 9.22
N GLN A 31 -14.01 -13.91 10.26
CA GLN A 31 -12.92 -12.94 10.21
C GLN A 31 -11.59 -13.53 9.70
N ALA A 32 -11.22 -14.74 10.16
CA ALA A 32 -10.01 -15.40 9.68
C ALA A 32 -10.08 -15.74 8.17
N ALA A 33 -11.23 -16.23 7.68
CA ALA A 33 -11.41 -16.55 6.27
C ALA A 33 -11.49 -15.30 5.37
N GLU A 34 -11.98 -14.18 5.89
CA GLU A 34 -12.00 -12.89 5.23
C GLU A 34 -10.57 -12.34 5.07
N ARG A 35 -9.77 -12.38 6.14
CA ARG A 35 -8.36 -11.99 6.12
C ARG A 35 -7.52 -12.87 5.17
N GLU A 36 -7.68 -14.19 5.21
CA GLU A 36 -7.04 -15.13 4.28
C GLU A 36 -7.37 -14.79 2.81
N ARG A 37 -8.58 -14.33 2.51
CA ARG A 37 -9.01 -13.92 1.17
C ARG A 37 -8.40 -12.58 0.74
N ILE A 38 -8.27 -11.61 1.64
CA ILE A 38 -7.57 -10.35 1.36
C ILE A 38 -6.06 -10.62 1.15
N GLU A 39 -5.45 -11.47 1.97
CA GLU A 39 -4.04 -11.84 1.83
C GLU A 39 -3.75 -12.53 0.49
N ALA A 40 -4.58 -13.48 0.08
CA ALA A 40 -4.48 -14.11 -1.23
C ALA A 40 -4.67 -13.10 -2.38
N PHE A 41 -5.54 -12.10 -2.21
CA PHE A 41 -5.75 -11.04 -3.19
C PHE A 41 -4.52 -10.13 -3.32
N LEU A 42 -3.93 -9.66 -2.20
CA LEU A 42 -2.72 -8.81 -2.20
C LEU A 42 -1.50 -9.51 -2.82
N ALA A 43 -1.33 -10.80 -2.53
CA ALA A 43 -0.29 -11.61 -3.15
C ALA A 43 -0.50 -11.79 -4.67
N THR A 44 -1.77 -11.79 -5.13
CA THR A 44 -2.11 -11.89 -6.56
C THR A 44 -1.91 -10.56 -7.29
N THR A 45 -2.21 -9.41 -6.66
CA THR A 45 -2.11 -8.08 -7.29
C THR A 45 -0.72 -7.43 -7.18
N GLY A 46 0.30 -8.16 -6.75
CA GLY A 46 1.66 -7.64 -6.61
C GLY A 46 1.84 -6.58 -5.52
N PHE A 47 0.87 -6.44 -4.60
CA PHE A 47 0.94 -5.43 -3.53
C PHE A 47 2.16 -5.63 -2.61
N ASP A 48 2.58 -6.88 -2.42
CA ASP A 48 3.82 -7.23 -1.71
C ASP A 48 5.06 -6.60 -2.36
N VAL A 49 5.13 -6.60 -3.69
CA VAL A 49 6.23 -5.99 -4.45
C VAL A 49 6.18 -4.46 -4.35
N ALA A 50 4.98 -3.90 -4.22
CA ALA A 50 4.79 -2.48 -3.94
C ALA A 50 5.22 -2.09 -2.50
N LEU A 51 5.19 -3.02 -1.53
CA LEU A 51 5.77 -2.83 -0.19
C LEU A 51 7.30 -2.94 -0.21
N ASP A 52 7.87 -3.92 -0.93
CA ASP A 52 9.32 -4.04 -1.13
C ASP A 52 9.90 -2.76 -1.78
N SER A 53 9.16 -2.16 -2.71
CA SER A 53 9.51 -0.89 -3.36
C SER A 53 9.59 0.29 -2.37
N ILE A 54 8.75 0.32 -1.32
CA ILE A 54 8.82 1.34 -0.25
C ILE A 54 10.08 1.13 0.58
N ALA A 55 10.39 -0.11 0.96
CA ALA A 55 11.60 -0.44 1.71
C ALA A 55 12.86 -0.05 0.91
N PHE A 56 12.91 -0.35 -0.38
CA PHE A 56 14.01 0.06 -1.26
C PHE A 56 14.15 1.59 -1.33
N ALA A 57 13.07 2.31 -1.64
CA ALA A 57 13.07 3.77 -1.74
C ALA A 57 13.44 4.48 -0.42
N SER A 58 13.14 3.86 0.73
CA SER A 58 13.49 4.39 2.04
C SER A 58 14.99 4.31 2.38
N SER A 59 15.77 3.50 1.67
CA SER A 59 17.23 3.45 1.84
C SER A 59 17.89 4.81 1.54
N SER A 60 17.30 5.60 0.63
CA SER A 60 17.67 6.98 0.27
C SER A 60 17.07 8.07 1.18
N ALA A 61 16.39 7.71 2.28
CA ALA A 61 15.83 8.69 3.23
C ALA A 61 16.81 9.77 3.76
N PRO A 62 18.13 9.52 3.96
CA PRO A 62 19.06 10.55 4.41
C PRO A 62 19.19 11.69 3.40
N GLU A 63 19.10 11.38 2.10
CA GLU A 63 19.17 12.37 1.02
C GLU A 63 17.98 13.34 1.07
N MET A 64 16.79 12.85 1.43
CA MET A 64 15.59 13.69 1.65
C MET A 64 15.79 14.70 2.79
N LEU A 65 16.65 14.38 3.75
CA LEU A 65 17.04 15.25 4.87
C LEU A 65 18.28 16.11 4.56
N GLY A 66 18.91 15.93 3.38
CA GLY A 66 20.17 16.58 3.00
C GLY A 66 21.40 16.02 3.73
N ILE A 67 21.32 14.77 4.22
CA ILE A 67 22.37 14.06 4.95
C ILE A 67 23.02 13.03 4.00
N ASP A 68 24.35 12.92 4.05
CA ASP A 68 25.08 11.85 3.35
C ASP A 68 24.66 10.48 3.91
N PRO A 69 24.16 9.53 3.08
CA PRO A 69 23.83 8.17 3.53
C PRO A 69 24.99 7.45 4.25
N GLY A 70 26.24 7.80 3.93
CA GLY A 70 27.43 7.27 4.61
C GLY A 70 27.57 7.69 6.08
N ALA A 71 26.94 8.79 6.51
CA ALA A 71 27.11 9.39 7.83
C ALA A 71 26.67 8.48 9.00
N PHE A 72 25.77 7.54 8.75
CA PHE A 72 25.21 6.61 9.75
C PHE A 72 25.84 5.19 9.68
N GLY A 73 26.69 4.93 8.68
CA GLY A 73 27.41 3.67 8.52
C GLY A 73 26.52 2.42 8.52
N GLN A 74 27.06 1.28 8.97
CA GLN A 74 26.34 -0.01 8.99
C GLN A 74 25.13 -0.06 9.95
N SER A 75 24.95 0.95 10.80
CA SER A 75 23.76 1.07 11.64
C SER A 75 22.57 1.67 10.88
N TRP A 76 22.82 2.35 9.76
CA TRP A 76 21.78 2.79 8.82
C TRP A 76 20.99 1.60 8.28
N THR A 77 21.66 0.70 7.57
CA THR A 77 21.03 -0.45 6.88
C THR A 77 20.17 -1.26 7.83
N ARG A 78 20.72 -1.69 8.97
CA ARG A 78 19.96 -2.42 10.01
C ARG A 78 18.73 -1.66 10.52
N THR A 79 18.79 -0.33 10.59
CA THR A 79 17.63 0.48 11.05
C THR A 79 16.58 0.63 9.96
N VAL A 80 16.99 0.74 8.69
CA VAL A 80 16.05 0.72 7.57
C VAL A 80 15.37 -0.65 7.47
N ASP A 81 16.16 -1.74 7.50
CA ASP A 81 15.66 -3.12 7.48
C ASP A 81 14.65 -3.38 8.62
N ASP A 82 14.99 -2.99 9.87
CA ASP A 82 14.12 -3.14 11.05
C ASP A 82 12.82 -2.30 10.97
N VAL A 83 12.87 -1.12 10.33
CA VAL A 83 11.72 -0.19 10.29
C VAL A 83 10.77 -0.54 9.15
N PHE A 84 11.31 -0.84 7.97
CA PHE A 84 10.60 -1.20 6.75
C PHE A 84 10.49 -2.72 6.58
N ASP A 85 10.39 -3.45 7.69
CA ASP A 85 10.05 -4.87 7.71
C ASP A 85 8.73 -5.12 6.97
N THR A 86 8.78 -5.97 5.94
CA THR A 86 7.69 -6.18 5.00
C THR A 86 6.58 -7.07 5.57
N GLU A 87 6.86 -7.91 6.57
CA GLU A 87 5.83 -8.64 7.32
C GLU A 87 5.02 -7.66 8.19
N VAL A 88 5.69 -6.70 8.83
CA VAL A 88 5.03 -5.62 9.61
C VAL A 88 4.19 -4.72 8.71
N MET A 89 4.72 -4.30 7.55
CA MET A 89 3.97 -3.48 6.59
C MET A 89 2.75 -4.23 6.03
N ARG A 90 2.90 -5.51 5.67
CA ARG A 90 1.78 -6.40 5.26
C ARG A 90 0.73 -6.54 6.36
N GLY A 91 1.16 -6.68 7.62
CA GLY A 91 0.26 -6.72 8.78
C GLY A 91 -0.61 -5.47 8.88
N ILE A 92 -0.01 -4.28 8.74
CA ILE A 92 -0.72 -3.00 8.73
C ILE A 92 -1.69 -2.92 7.54
N ALA A 93 -1.28 -3.37 6.35
CA ALA A 93 -2.14 -3.37 5.16
C ALA A 93 -3.39 -4.23 5.37
N LEU A 94 -3.22 -5.46 5.86
CA LEU A 94 -4.33 -6.37 6.16
C LEU A 94 -5.25 -5.79 7.23
N ASP A 95 -4.71 -5.22 8.32
CA ASP A 95 -5.50 -4.63 9.39
C ASP A 95 -6.37 -3.45 8.93
N ILE A 96 -5.91 -2.66 7.94
CA ILE A 96 -6.70 -1.55 7.36
C ILE A 96 -7.73 -2.09 6.35
N LEU A 97 -7.31 -3.01 5.45
CA LEU A 97 -8.19 -3.51 4.38
C LEU A 97 -9.34 -4.37 4.93
N GLU A 98 -9.10 -5.17 5.96
CA GLU A 98 -10.12 -5.95 6.68
C GLU A 98 -11.24 -5.07 7.30
N GLN A 99 -10.99 -3.76 7.44
CA GLN A 99 -11.96 -2.79 7.97
C GLN A 99 -12.54 -1.85 6.91
N THR A 100 -11.96 -1.78 5.71
CA THR A 100 -12.28 -0.73 4.72
C THR A 100 -12.63 -1.25 3.33
N LEU A 101 -12.10 -2.40 2.91
CA LEU A 101 -12.35 -2.96 1.59
C LEU A 101 -13.71 -3.65 1.54
N SER A 102 -14.61 -3.19 0.67
CA SER A 102 -15.92 -3.81 0.55
C SER A 102 -15.84 -5.20 -0.10
N ASP A 103 -16.73 -6.08 0.36
CA ASP A 103 -16.87 -7.44 -0.17
C ASP A 103 -17.22 -7.44 -1.67
N GLU A 104 -17.93 -6.41 -2.15
CA GLU A 104 -18.28 -6.18 -3.56
C GLU A 104 -17.05 -5.82 -4.39
N ALA A 105 -16.26 -4.83 -3.96
CA ALA A 105 -15.02 -4.42 -4.62
C ALA A 105 -13.99 -5.56 -4.67
N LEU A 106 -13.81 -6.27 -3.56
CA LEU A 106 -12.91 -7.43 -3.48
C LEU A 106 -13.35 -8.58 -4.40
N ASN A 107 -14.65 -8.93 -4.44
CA ASN A 107 -15.14 -9.94 -5.36
C ASN A 107 -14.92 -9.53 -6.83
N HIS A 108 -15.23 -8.28 -7.18
CA HIS A 108 -15.08 -7.78 -8.55
C HIS A 108 -13.62 -7.82 -9.03
N ALA A 109 -12.68 -7.41 -8.17
CA ALA A 109 -11.26 -7.46 -8.51
C ALA A 109 -10.73 -8.90 -8.59
N VAL A 110 -11.11 -9.78 -7.65
CA VAL A 110 -10.75 -11.21 -7.70
C VAL A 110 -11.27 -11.88 -8.97
N GLU A 111 -12.50 -11.59 -9.41
CA GLU A 111 -13.05 -12.12 -10.66
C GLU A 111 -12.25 -11.67 -11.90
N PHE A 112 -11.78 -10.41 -11.94
CA PHE A 112 -10.93 -9.92 -13.02
C PHE A 112 -9.54 -10.57 -13.02
N TYR A 113 -8.82 -10.57 -11.89
CA TYR A 113 -7.47 -11.14 -11.80
C TYR A 113 -7.45 -12.66 -11.91
N ALA A 114 -8.57 -13.35 -11.68
CA ALA A 114 -8.72 -14.78 -11.96
C ALA A 114 -8.89 -15.11 -13.46
N SER A 115 -9.07 -14.12 -14.34
CA SER A 115 -9.16 -14.31 -15.79
C SER A 115 -7.78 -14.54 -16.45
N ASP A 116 -7.77 -15.11 -17.67
CA ASP A 116 -6.54 -15.31 -18.47
C ASP A 116 -5.75 -13.99 -18.67
N LEU A 117 -6.48 -12.91 -18.99
CA LEU A 117 -5.88 -11.59 -19.13
C LEU A 117 -5.33 -11.07 -17.79
N GLY A 118 -6.10 -11.20 -16.70
CA GLY A 118 -5.70 -10.78 -15.37
C GLY A 118 -4.42 -11.47 -14.88
N GLN A 119 -4.31 -12.78 -15.06
CA GLN A 119 -3.11 -13.55 -14.69
C GLN A 119 -1.89 -13.13 -15.50
N ARG A 120 -2.05 -12.93 -16.82
CA ARG A 120 -0.95 -12.48 -17.70
C ARG A 120 -0.50 -11.06 -17.38
N LEU A 121 -1.42 -10.16 -17.03
CA LEU A 121 -1.09 -8.80 -16.58
C LEU A 121 -0.24 -8.85 -15.30
N VAL A 122 -0.66 -9.62 -14.30
CA VAL A 122 0.09 -9.83 -13.05
C VAL A 122 1.49 -10.39 -13.30
N GLU A 123 1.66 -11.34 -14.23
CA GLU A 123 2.98 -11.85 -14.61
C GLU A 123 3.87 -10.75 -15.19
N ALA A 124 3.33 -9.90 -16.06
CA ALA A 124 4.07 -8.79 -16.70
C ALA A 124 4.37 -7.63 -15.73
N GLU A 125 3.42 -7.27 -14.86
CA GLU A 125 3.59 -6.28 -13.80
C GLU A 125 4.71 -6.71 -12.84
N ASN A 126 4.65 -7.93 -12.31
CA ASN A 126 5.70 -8.47 -11.45
C ASN A 126 7.06 -8.54 -12.16
N ALA A 127 7.12 -9.00 -13.42
CA ALA A 127 8.35 -9.02 -14.19
C ALA A 127 8.96 -7.62 -14.40
N SER A 128 8.11 -6.61 -14.65
CA SER A 128 8.50 -5.19 -14.80
C SER A 128 8.97 -4.57 -13.48
N HIS A 129 8.47 -5.04 -12.33
CA HIS A 129 8.93 -4.60 -11.01
C HIS A 129 10.24 -5.24 -10.56
N MET A 130 10.57 -6.46 -11.00
CA MET A 130 11.83 -7.14 -10.67
C MET A 130 13.08 -6.56 -11.38
N ILE A 131 12.94 -5.50 -12.16
CA ILE A 131 14.04 -4.84 -12.87
C ILE A 131 14.66 -3.76 -11.98
N GLU A 132 15.85 -4.03 -11.44
CA GLU A 132 16.58 -3.11 -10.55
C GLU A 132 16.99 -1.79 -11.24
N ASP A 133 17.17 -1.77 -12.57
CA ASP A 133 17.50 -0.56 -13.34
C ASP A 133 16.23 0.14 -13.85
N ASP A 134 15.55 0.81 -12.93
CA ASP A 134 14.37 1.63 -13.21
C ASP A 134 14.67 2.76 -14.21
N ALA A 135 15.93 3.22 -14.32
CA ALA A 135 16.32 4.28 -15.26
C ALA A 135 16.38 3.78 -16.71
N ALA A 136 16.91 2.57 -16.95
CA ALA A 136 16.89 1.92 -18.26
C ALA A 136 15.46 1.61 -18.71
N LYS A 137 14.64 1.02 -17.82
CA LYS A 137 13.21 0.76 -18.03
C LYS A 137 12.43 2.02 -18.39
N GLN A 138 12.67 3.13 -17.69
CA GLN A 138 12.05 4.42 -18.00
C GLN A 138 12.47 4.96 -19.37
N GLU A 139 13.72 4.79 -19.79
CA GLU A 139 14.17 5.24 -21.12
C GLU A 139 13.60 4.38 -22.26
N GLU A 140 13.52 3.06 -22.07
CA GLU A 140 12.88 2.16 -23.03
C GLU A 140 11.37 2.45 -23.15
N GLY A 141 10.69 2.64 -22.02
CA GLY A 141 9.28 3.08 -21.99
C GLY A 141 9.05 4.40 -22.74
N LYS A 142 9.95 5.39 -22.59
CA LYS A 142 9.90 6.65 -23.38
C LYS A 142 10.10 6.41 -24.87
N ALA A 143 10.97 5.49 -25.26
CA ALA A 143 11.20 5.15 -26.66
C ALA A 143 9.94 4.53 -27.30
N ILE A 144 9.27 3.60 -26.59
CA ILE A 144 7.99 3.00 -27.00
C ILE A 144 6.92 4.10 -27.15
N VAL A 145 6.75 4.99 -26.17
CA VAL A 145 5.81 6.12 -26.26
C VAL A 145 6.11 7.02 -27.46
N ALA A 146 7.39 7.32 -27.73
CA ALA A 146 7.79 8.16 -28.86
C ALA A 146 7.53 7.49 -30.23
N GLU A 147 7.50 6.16 -30.30
CA GLU A 147 7.10 5.41 -31.48
C GLU A 147 5.57 5.40 -31.65
N LEU A 148 4.82 5.07 -30.60
CA LEU A 148 3.35 5.10 -30.62
C LEU A 148 2.79 6.49 -31.03
N VAL A 149 3.41 7.58 -30.56
CA VAL A 149 3.06 8.96 -30.97
C VAL A 149 3.40 9.23 -32.44
N ARG A 150 4.52 8.72 -32.94
CA ARG A 150 4.96 8.91 -34.33
C ARG A 150 4.03 8.22 -35.32
N ASP A 151 3.55 7.03 -34.94
CA ASP A 151 2.69 6.20 -35.76
C ASP A 151 1.20 6.57 -35.63
N GLY A 152 0.87 7.47 -34.70
CA GLY A 152 -0.50 7.94 -34.46
C GLY A 152 -1.38 6.89 -33.78
N SER A 153 -0.80 6.03 -32.93
CA SER A 153 -1.51 4.96 -32.24
C SER A 153 -2.41 5.48 -31.12
N ASP A 154 -3.66 5.03 -31.10
CA ASP A 154 -4.63 5.28 -30.02
C ASP A 154 -4.16 4.74 -28.66
N ARG A 155 -3.20 3.79 -28.64
CA ARG A 155 -2.65 3.17 -27.43
C ARG A 155 -2.13 4.20 -26.42
N VAL A 156 -1.61 5.34 -26.88
CA VAL A 156 -1.14 6.43 -26.00
C VAL A 156 -2.29 7.00 -25.15
N GLU A 157 -3.48 7.17 -25.73
CA GLU A 157 -4.65 7.67 -24.99
C GLU A 157 -5.27 6.58 -24.11
N THR A 158 -5.22 5.31 -24.52
CA THR A 158 -5.61 4.17 -23.67
C THR A 158 -4.72 4.09 -22.43
N LEU A 159 -3.39 4.15 -22.57
CA LEU A 159 -2.46 4.14 -21.42
C LEU A 159 -2.65 5.36 -20.49
N LYS A 160 -3.00 6.53 -21.03
CA LYS A 160 -3.35 7.71 -20.22
C LYS A 160 -4.64 7.50 -19.42
N ARG A 161 -5.68 6.92 -20.02
CA ARG A 161 -6.94 6.55 -19.33
C ARG A 161 -6.68 5.55 -18.22
N MET A 162 -5.92 4.51 -18.52
CA MET A 162 -5.52 3.46 -17.58
C MET A 162 -4.82 4.05 -16.34
N ASN A 163 -3.81 4.90 -16.54
CA ASN A 163 -3.11 5.58 -15.45
C ASN A 163 -4.02 6.54 -14.66
N ALA A 164 -5.00 7.18 -15.32
CA ALA A 164 -5.98 8.03 -14.65
C ALA A 164 -7.05 7.22 -13.88
N ALA A 165 -7.31 5.97 -14.25
CA ALA A 165 -8.19 5.07 -13.49
C ALA A 165 -7.50 4.50 -12.24
N ILE A 166 -6.18 4.29 -12.30
CA ILE A 166 -5.35 3.84 -11.17
C ILE A 166 -5.20 4.93 -10.09
N ASP A 167 -5.02 6.22 -10.45
CA ASP A 167 -5.09 7.39 -9.55
C ASP A 167 -6.42 8.17 -9.75
N ALA A 168 -7.55 7.46 -9.69
CA ALA A 168 -8.88 8.06 -9.92
C ALA A 168 -9.21 9.25 -9.01
N SER A 169 -8.69 9.26 -7.78
CA SER A 169 -8.87 10.35 -6.82
C SER A 169 -7.92 11.54 -7.07
N GLY A 170 -6.90 11.39 -7.90
CA GLY A 170 -5.88 12.41 -8.17
C GLY A 170 -5.14 12.86 -6.91
N THR A 171 -5.01 11.96 -5.93
CA THR A 171 -4.47 12.27 -4.59
C THR A 171 -3.01 11.87 -4.45
N SER A 172 -2.49 10.97 -5.29
CA SER A 172 -1.13 10.41 -5.18
C SER A 172 -0.04 11.47 -4.95
N LEU A 173 0.02 12.53 -5.78
CA LEU A 173 1.00 13.60 -5.60
C LEU A 173 0.87 14.35 -4.26
N ARG A 174 -0.37 14.57 -3.78
CA ARG A 174 -0.63 15.25 -2.50
C ARG A 174 -0.25 14.35 -1.32
N ALA A 175 -0.49 13.05 -1.43
CA ALA A 175 -0.06 12.08 -0.43
C ALA A 175 1.47 12.01 -0.33
N LEU A 176 2.19 11.95 -1.45
CA LEU A 176 3.66 12.00 -1.47
C LEU A 176 4.23 13.27 -0.83
N GLN A 177 3.65 14.44 -1.11
CA GLN A 177 4.04 15.72 -0.49
C GLN A 177 3.80 15.73 1.02
N GLU A 178 2.65 15.23 1.48
CA GLU A 178 2.31 15.14 2.91
C GLU A 178 3.23 14.14 3.64
N ILE A 179 3.57 13.01 3.04
CA ILE A 179 4.54 12.03 3.59
C ILE A 179 5.92 12.68 3.75
N GLN A 180 6.41 13.36 2.72
CA GLN A 180 7.69 14.08 2.78
C GLN A 180 7.69 15.14 3.89
N LEU A 181 6.60 15.90 4.03
CA LEU A 181 6.45 16.92 5.05
C LEU A 181 6.40 16.31 6.47
N ARG A 182 5.64 15.24 6.67
CA ARG A 182 5.59 14.50 7.95
C ARG A 182 6.96 13.97 8.33
N PHE A 183 7.69 13.36 7.39
CA PHE A 183 9.05 12.87 7.63
C PHE A 183 10.00 13.99 8.06
N LEU A 184 10.01 15.13 7.35
CA LEU A 184 10.82 16.31 7.69
C LEU A 184 10.46 16.89 9.06
N MET A 185 9.16 16.95 9.39
CA MET A 185 8.68 17.41 10.70
C MET A 185 9.07 16.44 11.82
N ALA A 186 8.92 15.13 11.61
CA ALA A 186 9.30 14.10 12.58
C ALA A 186 10.81 14.08 12.82
N ALA A 187 11.62 14.15 11.75
CA ALA A 187 13.08 14.21 11.85
C ALA A 187 13.55 15.46 12.62
N SER A 188 12.88 16.60 12.42
CA SER A 188 13.19 17.82 13.18
C SER A 188 12.75 17.74 14.64
N ALA A 189 11.57 17.17 14.92
CA ALA A 189 11.10 16.94 16.30
C ALA A 189 12.00 15.94 17.06
N ALA A 190 12.57 14.96 16.36
CA ALA A 190 13.56 14.02 16.86
C ALA A 190 14.98 14.62 17.00
N GLY A 191 15.20 15.86 16.57
CA GLY A 191 16.49 16.56 16.65
C GLY A 191 17.53 16.13 15.60
N VAL A 192 17.12 15.36 14.58
CA VAL A 192 17.98 14.87 13.49
C VAL A 192 18.35 16.00 12.53
N ILE A 193 17.42 16.94 12.30
CA ILE A 193 17.63 18.13 11.45
C ILE A 193 17.08 19.42 12.07
N GLU A 194 17.69 20.55 11.73
CA GLU A 194 17.14 21.88 11.99
C GLU A 194 16.42 22.40 10.74
N LEU A 195 15.10 22.57 10.82
CA LEU A 195 14.30 23.13 9.73
C LEU A 195 14.54 24.64 9.60
N LYS A 196 15.14 25.04 8.47
CA LYS A 196 15.40 26.45 8.11
C LYS A 196 14.14 27.21 7.65
N VAL A 197 13.06 26.49 7.37
CA VAL A 197 11.82 26.95 6.73
C VAL A 197 10.64 26.37 7.51
N GLY A 198 9.62 27.18 7.79
CA GLY A 198 8.44 26.73 8.53
C GLY A 198 7.51 25.83 7.70
N PRO A 199 6.67 24.97 8.32
CA PRO A 199 5.81 24.03 7.59
C PRO A 199 4.90 24.67 6.54
N GLU A 200 4.35 25.86 6.84
CA GLU A 200 3.47 26.60 5.90
C GLU A 200 4.23 27.13 4.67
N GLU A 201 5.47 27.59 4.85
CA GLU A 201 6.31 28.05 3.74
C GLU A 201 6.79 26.86 2.89
N MET A 202 7.10 25.72 3.53
CA MET A 202 7.42 24.47 2.84
C MET A 202 6.24 23.97 2.00
N ARG A 203 5.02 23.99 2.53
CA ARG A 203 3.79 23.70 1.77
C ARG A 203 3.62 24.64 0.57
N ALA A 204 3.84 25.95 0.75
CA ALA A 204 3.76 26.92 -0.34
C ALA A 204 4.81 26.65 -1.44
N MET A 205 6.03 26.25 -1.07
CA MET A 205 7.08 25.84 -2.04
C MET A 205 6.69 24.56 -2.80
N MET A 206 6.16 23.54 -2.10
CA MET A 206 5.67 22.31 -2.72
C MET A 206 4.52 22.58 -3.69
N GLN A 207 3.58 23.45 -3.32
CA GLN A 207 2.47 23.87 -4.17
C GLN A 207 2.94 24.65 -5.41
N ALA A 208 3.95 25.51 -5.28
CA ALA A 208 4.52 26.25 -6.41
C ALA A 208 5.16 25.32 -7.46
N ASN A 209 5.66 24.15 -7.06
CA ASN A 209 6.26 23.15 -7.95
C ASN A 209 5.28 22.04 -8.38
N GLU A 210 4.04 22.04 -7.89
CA GLU A 210 3.09 20.93 -8.07
C GLU A 210 2.85 20.58 -9.55
N GLY A 211 2.66 21.59 -10.41
CA GLY A 211 2.41 21.38 -11.83
C GLY A 211 3.56 20.68 -12.56
N ALA A 212 4.81 21.03 -12.25
CA ALA A 212 5.99 20.40 -12.83
C ALA A 212 6.16 18.95 -12.35
N MET A 213 5.97 18.69 -11.06
CA MET A 213 6.02 17.33 -10.50
C MET A 213 4.90 16.46 -11.05
N ARG A 214 3.67 16.99 -11.16
CA ARG A 214 2.53 16.27 -11.76
C ARG A 214 2.82 15.85 -13.20
N SER A 215 3.37 16.75 -14.02
CA SER A 215 3.78 16.41 -15.39
C SER A 215 4.90 15.36 -15.44
N ALA A 216 5.89 15.45 -14.56
CA ALA A 216 6.96 14.45 -14.48
C ALA A 216 6.43 13.06 -14.08
N LEU A 217 5.55 12.98 -13.08
CA LEU A 217 4.89 11.73 -12.66
C LEU A 217 4.03 11.14 -13.79
N GLN A 218 3.24 11.97 -14.49
CA GLN A 218 2.41 11.51 -15.61
C GLN A 218 3.26 10.94 -16.76
N MET A 219 4.40 11.57 -17.08
CA MET A 219 5.32 11.05 -18.11
C MET A 219 6.01 9.75 -17.65
N SER A 220 6.41 9.66 -16.38
CA SER A 220 7.00 8.45 -15.78
C SER A 220 6.03 7.28 -15.76
N ALA A 221 4.78 7.52 -15.36
CA ALA A 221 3.71 6.51 -15.37
C ALA A 221 3.35 6.08 -16.79
N LEU A 222 3.34 7.00 -17.77
CA LEU A 222 3.08 6.66 -19.17
C LEU A 222 4.21 5.82 -19.79
N ALA A 223 5.47 6.14 -19.49
CA ALA A 223 6.62 5.36 -19.93
C ALA A 223 6.66 3.97 -19.25
N GLY A 224 6.46 3.91 -17.93
CA GLY A 224 6.39 2.66 -17.18
C GLY A 224 5.27 1.75 -17.69
N ALA A 225 4.08 2.28 -17.90
CA ALA A 225 2.96 1.53 -18.48
C ALA A 225 3.24 1.07 -19.92
N ALA A 226 3.82 1.91 -20.77
CA ALA A 226 4.19 1.53 -22.13
C ALA A 226 5.21 0.38 -22.16
N TYR A 227 6.15 0.36 -21.20
CA TYR A 227 7.11 -0.72 -21.01
C TYR A 227 6.45 -2.01 -20.48
N THR A 228 5.73 -1.94 -19.35
CA THR A 228 5.11 -3.12 -18.70
C THR A 228 4.16 -3.85 -19.64
N TYR A 229 3.35 -3.12 -20.41
CA TYR A 229 2.35 -3.73 -21.28
C TYR A 229 2.78 -3.84 -22.73
N GLN A 230 4.08 -3.76 -23.06
CA GLN A 230 4.55 -3.73 -24.46
C GLN A 230 4.14 -4.96 -25.28
N ASP A 231 4.13 -6.15 -24.67
CA ASP A 231 3.80 -7.42 -25.33
C ASP A 231 2.29 -7.71 -25.46
N PHE A 232 1.42 -6.83 -24.93
CA PHE A 232 -0.04 -6.98 -25.01
C PHE A 232 -0.60 -6.36 -26.29
N THR A 233 -1.70 -6.89 -26.80
CA THR A 233 -2.42 -6.26 -27.91
C THR A 233 -3.17 -5.01 -27.46
N ASP A 234 -3.45 -4.08 -28.38
CA ASP A 234 -4.23 -2.87 -28.07
C ASP A 234 -5.62 -3.19 -27.48
N ALA A 235 -6.22 -4.32 -27.90
CA ALA A 235 -7.49 -4.80 -27.38
C ALA A 235 -7.41 -5.30 -25.93
N GLU A 236 -6.29 -5.93 -25.54
CA GLU A 236 -6.06 -6.39 -24.16
C GLU A 236 -5.77 -5.20 -23.22
N VAL A 237 -4.97 -4.23 -23.66
CA VAL A 237 -4.73 -2.99 -22.89
C VAL A 237 -6.02 -2.17 -22.75
N ALA A 238 -6.86 -2.12 -23.79
CA ALA A 238 -8.19 -1.50 -23.72
C ALA A 238 -9.12 -2.24 -22.74
N ALA A 239 -9.16 -3.58 -22.78
CA ALA A 239 -9.97 -4.38 -21.86
C ALA A 239 -9.53 -4.21 -20.39
N TYR A 240 -8.23 -4.11 -20.12
CA TYR A 240 -7.73 -3.79 -18.78
C TYR A 240 -8.12 -2.37 -18.35
N THR A 241 -7.97 -1.38 -19.25
CA THR A 241 -8.38 0.01 -19.00
C THR A 241 -9.88 0.09 -18.65
N GLU A 242 -10.74 -0.61 -19.39
CA GLU A 242 -12.18 -0.64 -19.13
C GLU A 242 -12.55 -1.37 -17.82
N ALA A 243 -11.74 -2.33 -17.37
CA ALA A 243 -11.89 -2.96 -16.06
C ALA A 243 -11.46 -2.01 -14.92
N LEU A 244 -10.35 -1.30 -15.08
CA LEU A 244 -9.87 -0.27 -14.13
C LEU A 244 -10.84 0.92 -14.00
N GLU A 245 -11.57 1.25 -15.06
CA GLU A 245 -12.61 2.29 -15.05
C GLU A 245 -13.92 1.86 -14.36
N GLN A 246 -14.08 0.59 -13.95
CA GLN A 246 -15.27 0.16 -13.21
C GLN A 246 -15.23 0.70 -11.77
N PRO A 247 -16.33 1.28 -11.24
CA PRO A 247 -16.33 1.86 -9.88
C PRO A 247 -15.85 0.92 -8.76
N PRO A 248 -16.19 -0.39 -8.73
CA PRO A 248 -15.66 -1.29 -7.71
C PRO A 248 -14.14 -1.50 -7.83
N MET A 249 -13.58 -1.47 -9.05
CA MET A 249 -12.13 -1.56 -9.25
C MET A 249 -11.43 -0.26 -8.85
N GLN A 250 -12.05 0.90 -9.09
CA GLN A 250 -11.54 2.20 -8.62
C GLN A 250 -11.53 2.28 -7.09
N GLU A 251 -12.54 1.73 -6.40
CA GLU A 251 -12.56 1.62 -4.93
C GLU A 251 -11.37 0.78 -4.42
N VAL A 252 -11.08 -0.37 -5.05
CA VAL A 252 -9.89 -1.18 -4.73
C VAL A 252 -8.62 -0.36 -4.87
N TYR A 253 -8.41 0.29 -6.01
CA TYR A 253 -7.17 1.05 -6.26
C TYR A 253 -7.05 2.28 -5.35
N GLU A 254 -8.14 3.00 -5.06
CA GLU A 254 -8.13 4.10 -4.09
C GLU A 254 -7.73 3.62 -2.68
N LEU A 255 -8.27 2.48 -2.23
CA LEU A 255 -7.92 1.89 -0.95
C LEU A 255 -6.48 1.36 -0.90
N LEU A 256 -6.02 0.62 -1.92
CA LEU A 256 -4.65 0.11 -1.97
C LEU A 256 -3.62 1.26 -1.97
N ASN A 257 -3.86 2.31 -2.75
CA ASN A 257 -3.02 3.51 -2.76
C ASN A 257 -3.04 4.21 -1.38
N ALA A 258 -4.22 4.42 -0.78
CA ALA A 258 -4.34 5.06 0.54
C ALA A 258 -3.62 4.25 1.63
N VAL A 259 -3.72 2.92 1.62
CA VAL A 259 -3.01 2.02 2.52
C VAL A 259 -1.50 2.11 2.31
N GLN A 260 -1.02 2.12 1.06
CA GLN A 260 0.39 2.27 0.75
C GLN A 260 0.95 3.61 1.30
N TYR A 261 0.20 4.70 1.14
CA TYR A 261 0.58 6.02 1.65
C TYR A 261 0.58 6.10 3.17
N GLU A 262 -0.40 5.50 3.85
CA GLU A 262 -0.45 5.48 5.32
C GLU A 262 0.68 4.62 5.91
N ILE A 263 0.95 3.45 5.31
CA ILE A 263 2.12 2.62 5.67
C ILE A 263 3.40 3.44 5.51
N MET A 264 3.61 4.05 4.33
CA MET A 264 4.81 4.81 4.05
C MET A 264 4.97 6.00 5.03
N ALA A 265 3.91 6.79 5.28
CA ALA A 265 3.91 7.85 6.29
C ALA A 265 4.34 7.33 7.67
N ASN A 266 3.68 6.26 8.13
CA ASN A 266 3.90 5.64 9.43
C ASN A 266 5.35 5.11 9.58
N ARG A 267 5.88 4.46 8.54
CA ARG A 267 7.25 3.95 8.52
C ARG A 267 8.29 5.08 8.54
N PHE A 268 8.08 6.16 7.79
CA PHE A 268 8.96 7.32 7.83
C PHE A 268 8.93 8.05 9.19
N GLU A 269 7.79 8.12 9.87
CA GLU A 269 7.72 8.66 11.25
C GLU A 269 8.49 7.79 12.25
N VAL A 270 8.39 6.46 12.15
CA VAL A 270 9.19 5.52 12.96
C VAL A 270 10.68 5.65 12.64
N LEU A 271 11.05 5.76 11.36
CA LEU A 271 12.43 5.97 10.92
C LEU A 271 13.01 7.25 11.54
N ALA A 272 12.31 8.37 11.42
CA ALA A 272 12.72 9.66 11.98
C ALA A 272 12.97 9.59 13.49
N ALA A 273 12.14 8.86 14.24
CA ALA A 273 12.35 8.64 15.66
C ALA A 273 13.61 7.79 15.93
N ARG A 274 13.83 6.70 15.18
CA ARG A 274 15.03 5.85 15.30
C ARG A 274 16.32 6.57 14.89
N MET A 275 16.24 7.53 13.98
CA MET A 275 17.41 8.33 13.56
C MET A 275 18.01 9.17 14.70
N ALA A 276 17.26 9.50 15.75
CA ALA A 276 17.82 10.16 16.94
C ALA A 276 18.79 9.26 17.73
N ASP A 277 18.61 7.94 17.68
CA ASP A 277 19.47 6.95 18.31
C ASP A 277 20.67 6.57 17.43
N LEU A 278 20.72 7.04 16.17
CA LEU A 278 21.84 6.81 15.26
C LEU A 278 22.98 7.79 15.54
N HIS A 279 23.93 7.33 16.36
CA HIS A 279 25.22 7.98 16.51
C HIS A 279 25.90 8.13 15.14
N PRO A 280 26.39 9.33 14.77
CA PRO A 280 27.22 9.51 13.58
C PRO A 280 28.41 8.56 13.61
N ALA A 281 28.74 7.96 12.48
CA ALA A 281 29.85 7.01 12.38
C ALA A 281 31.16 7.70 12.81
N GLN A 282 31.78 7.20 13.89
CA GLN A 282 33.14 7.60 14.24
C GLN A 282 34.09 7.00 13.20
N GLU A 283 34.93 7.85 12.60
CA GLU A 283 36.00 7.40 11.71
C GLU A 283 36.92 6.39 12.44
N LEU A 284 37.22 5.28 11.76
CA LEU A 284 38.14 4.22 12.20
C LEU A 284 39.55 4.46 11.62
#